data_AF-A0A0N4USP4-F1
#
_entry.id   AF-A0A0N4USP4-F1
#
_cell.length_a   1.000
_cell.length_b   1.000
_cell.length_c   1.000
_cell.angle_alpha   90.00
_cell.angle_beta   90.00
_cell.angle_gamma   90.00
#
_symmetry.space_group_name_H-M   'P 1'
#
loop_
_entity.id
_entity.type
_entity.pdbx_description
1 polymer ?
#
loop_
_entity_poly.entity_id
_entity_poly.type
_entity_poly.pdbx_seq_one_letter_code
_entity_poly.pdbx_strand_id
1 'polypeptide(L)'
;MAKEMGEVERVRMEEMAKVEKLEKLNDKLREENRCLSSVGHCFQIRNFAFKVSCGYEEESLCGLKVLMFLGLRLSFSGFLGFEDLLRKEKGKYEQLQDEFERYKLKAQAVLKNRDISTTLLDNAGEIPRIASLPTVIECASCASTESDLRHTRSVVASLHEKLQTMEIDHANSKREYEEKCAQLQHTIAEMRTSHENLTVELRHQMQQRIAEMEAEMQKQRTRTLDILAEKEEELKMINTVLLSVRSQKLNQNDPMDPPQSISATRQHVKVRKTGSREFPDRSSPGDERRRSCGRHFFNLLNGAESYSSIVDELQIDRSLTQIPAVSSSTEAKNMFYEQELAKKDKLVSELRTAAQVAEFNARETQQASLTKDLLHHEMVEKLREEIKLLEGKLEFYSGDANMEYLRNIFIQLLHCESSSGKKHILKAIATVLKLSQNEIRHIDKR
;
A
#
# COMPACT_ATOMS: atom_id res chain seq x y z
N MET A 1 -35.85 -36.56 26.36
CA MET A 1 -35.70 -36.92 24.94
C MET A 1 -36.16 -35.83 23.96
N ALA A 2 -37.46 -35.59 23.72
CA ALA A 2 -37.88 -34.58 22.71
C ALA A 2 -37.49 -33.13 23.06
N LYS A 3 -37.49 -32.77 24.35
CA LYS A 3 -37.12 -31.44 24.83
C LYS A 3 -35.61 -31.17 24.76
N GLU A 4 -34.80 -32.20 25.00
CA GLU A 4 -33.32 -32.13 24.93
C GLU A 4 -32.84 -32.06 23.47
N MET A 5 -33.50 -32.76 22.54
CA MET A 5 -33.20 -32.64 21.11
C MET A 5 -33.41 -31.20 20.59
N GLY A 6 -34.44 -30.51 21.06
CA GLY A 6 -34.69 -29.11 20.68
C GLY A 6 -33.66 -28.11 21.24
N GLU A 7 -33.00 -28.43 22.36
CA GLU A 7 -31.91 -27.64 22.92
C GLU A 7 -30.61 -27.82 22.12
N VAL A 8 -30.29 -29.06 21.74
CA VAL A 8 -29.11 -29.37 20.92
C VAL A 8 -29.21 -28.70 19.54
N GLU A 9 -30.38 -28.74 18.90
CA GLU A 9 -30.55 -28.12 17.58
C GLU A 9 -30.41 -26.59 17.63
N ARG A 10 -30.86 -25.97 18.73
CA ARG A 10 -30.70 -24.52 18.94
C ARG A 10 -29.24 -24.13 19.11
N VAL A 11 -28.49 -24.88 19.91
CA VAL A 11 -27.04 -24.67 20.09
C VAL A 11 -26.30 -24.85 18.77
N ARG A 12 -26.66 -25.88 17.99
CA ARG A 12 -26.08 -26.12 16.66
C ARG A 12 -26.31 -24.96 15.69
N MET A 13 -27.51 -24.38 15.70
CA MET A 13 -27.83 -23.21 14.87
C MET A 13 -27.07 -21.96 15.32
N GLU A 14 -26.91 -21.75 16.63
CA GLU A 14 -26.10 -20.65 17.17
C GLU A 14 -24.61 -20.79 16.84
N GLU A 15 -24.07 -22.02 16.89
CA GLU A 15 -22.69 -22.29 16.49
C GLU A 15 -22.47 -22.09 15.00
N MET A 16 -23.38 -22.58 14.14
CA MET A 16 -23.30 -22.32 12.69
C MET A 16 -23.33 -20.83 12.38
N ALA A 17 -24.19 -20.05 13.05
CA ALA A 17 -24.23 -18.59 12.88
C ALA A 17 -22.95 -17.89 13.36
N LYS A 18 -22.25 -18.44 14.37
CA LYS A 18 -20.94 -17.92 14.81
C LYS A 18 -19.84 -18.27 13.81
N VAL A 19 -19.83 -19.48 13.27
CA VAL A 19 -18.86 -19.90 12.23
C VAL A 19 -18.99 -19.01 11.00
N GLU A 20 -20.21 -18.77 10.52
CA GLU A 20 -20.45 -17.90 9.35
C GLU A 20 -19.97 -16.45 9.60
N LYS A 21 -20.17 -15.93 10.82
CA LYS A 21 -19.65 -14.59 11.19
C LYS A 21 -18.12 -14.55 11.21
N LEU A 22 -17.48 -15.61 11.71
CA LEU A 22 -16.02 -15.71 11.74
C LEU A 22 -15.43 -15.84 10.32
N GLU A 23 -16.07 -16.61 9.44
CA GLU A 23 -15.66 -16.72 8.04
C GLU A 23 -15.71 -15.36 7.33
N LYS A 24 -16.82 -14.61 7.48
CA LYS A 24 -16.94 -13.25 6.93
C LYS A 24 -15.87 -12.29 7.46
N LEU A 25 -15.53 -12.39 8.75
CA LEU A 25 -14.48 -11.57 9.35
C LEU A 25 -13.10 -11.95 8.80
N ASN A 26 -12.84 -13.25 8.63
CA ASN A 26 -11.57 -13.77 8.11
C ASN A 26 -11.35 -13.35 6.65
N ASP A 27 -12.41 -13.37 5.83
CA ASP A 27 -12.35 -12.89 4.45
C ASP A 27 -12.08 -11.38 4.38
N LYS A 28 -12.69 -10.60 5.28
CA LYS A 28 -12.40 -9.16 5.40
C LYS A 28 -10.94 -8.89 5.77
N LEU A 29 -10.38 -9.65 6.71
CA LEU A 29 -8.98 -9.55 7.12
C LEU A 29 -8.02 -9.98 6.00
N ARG A 30 -8.37 -11.01 5.23
CA ARG A 30 -7.59 -11.42 4.05
C ARG A 30 -7.54 -10.32 3.00
N GLU A 31 -8.66 -9.63 2.77
CA GLU A 31 -8.71 -8.52 1.83
C GLU A 31 -7.91 -7.31 2.31
N GLU A 32 -8.00 -6.97 3.61
CA GLU A 32 -7.17 -5.91 4.20
C GLU A 32 -5.67 -6.25 4.13
N ASN A 33 -5.28 -7.50 4.41
CA ASN A 33 -3.89 -7.95 4.25
C ASN A 33 -3.41 -7.91 2.80
N ARG A 34 -4.29 -8.19 1.83
CA ARG A 34 -4.01 -8.03 0.40
C ARG A 34 -3.71 -6.57 0.05
N CYS A 35 -4.53 -5.64 0.55
CA CYS A 35 -4.35 -4.19 0.37
C CYS A 35 -3.10 -3.66 1.08
N LEU A 36 -2.80 -4.13 2.30
CA LEU A 36 -1.60 -3.72 3.02
C LEU A 36 -0.32 -4.24 2.33
N SER A 37 -0.36 -5.44 1.77
CA SER A 37 0.76 -6.00 1.00
C SER A 37 1.03 -5.21 -0.28
N SER A 38 -0.01 -4.71 -0.96
CA SER A 38 0.17 -3.87 -2.15
C SER A 38 0.70 -2.47 -1.81
N VAL A 39 0.29 -1.90 -0.67
CA VAL A 39 0.81 -0.62 -0.16
C VAL A 39 2.28 -0.74 0.28
N GLY A 40 2.67 -1.86 0.90
CA GLY A 40 4.07 -2.13 1.28
C GLY A 40 5.01 -2.15 0.08
N HIS A 41 4.60 -2.75 -1.04
CA HIS A 41 5.36 -2.70 -2.30
C HIS A 41 5.42 -1.29 -2.91
N CYS A 42 4.34 -0.51 -2.84
CA CYS A 42 4.33 0.88 -3.30
C CYS A 42 5.26 1.79 -2.48
N PHE A 43 5.36 1.57 -1.16
CA PHE A 43 6.25 2.35 -0.28
C PHE A 43 7.73 2.05 -0.51
N GLN A 44 8.09 0.81 -0.85
CA GLN A 44 9.48 0.46 -1.22
C GLN A 44 9.91 1.14 -2.52
N ILE A 45 9.01 1.23 -3.51
CA ILE A 45 9.28 1.92 -4.78
C ILE A 45 9.42 3.44 -4.56
N ARG A 46 8.58 4.02 -3.68
CA ARG A 46 8.58 5.47 -3.41
C ARG A 46 9.78 5.92 -2.56
N ASN A 47 10.24 5.12 -1.60
CA ASN A 47 11.44 5.41 -0.80
C ASN A 47 12.74 5.31 -1.63
N PHE A 48 12.78 4.47 -2.66
CA PHE A 48 13.93 4.42 -3.57
C PHE A 48 13.93 5.60 -4.55
N ALA A 49 12.74 6.02 -5.03
CA ALA A 49 12.60 7.19 -5.90
C ALA A 49 12.87 8.52 -5.16
N PHE A 50 12.52 8.62 -3.88
CA PHE A 50 12.72 9.85 -3.09
C PHE A 50 14.20 10.14 -2.79
N LYS A 51 15.08 9.13 -2.85
CA LYS A 51 16.53 9.32 -2.64
C LYS A 51 17.28 9.77 -3.90
N VAL A 52 16.60 9.87 -5.04
CA VAL A 52 17.21 10.25 -6.34
C VAL A 52 16.76 11.65 -6.80
N SER A 53 15.74 12.24 -6.21
CA SER A 53 15.25 13.57 -6.62
C SER A 53 15.83 14.70 -5.76
N CYS A 54 17.10 15.01 -5.98
CA CYS A 54 17.62 16.34 -5.67
C CYS A 54 18.56 16.81 -6.79
N GLY A 55 18.05 17.73 -7.62
CA GLY A 55 18.87 18.58 -8.49
C GLY A 55 18.73 18.35 -9.99
N TYR A 56 17.90 19.20 -10.60
CA TYR A 56 17.89 19.66 -12.00
C TYR A 56 17.66 18.64 -13.14
N GLU A 57 16.91 19.16 -14.12
CA GLU A 57 16.39 18.51 -15.29
C GLU A 57 17.51 17.94 -16.20
N GLU A 58 17.19 16.86 -16.91
CA GLU A 58 18.01 16.16 -17.94
C GLU A 58 18.92 14.98 -17.54
N GLU A 59 18.61 14.13 -16.55
CA GLU A 59 19.44 12.92 -16.33
C GLU A 59 18.72 11.62 -15.94
N SER A 60 17.56 11.30 -16.53
CA SER A 60 16.95 9.96 -16.37
C SER A 60 17.81 8.81 -16.96
N LEU A 61 18.82 9.13 -17.77
CA LEU A 61 19.80 8.19 -18.33
C LEU A 61 21.10 8.06 -17.51
N CYS A 62 21.34 8.94 -16.53
CA CYS A 62 22.59 8.94 -15.76
C CYS A 62 22.55 7.95 -14.58
N GLY A 63 21.39 7.81 -13.92
CA GLY A 63 21.23 6.85 -12.82
C GLY A 63 21.52 5.39 -13.21
N LEU A 64 21.15 5.00 -14.43
CA LEU A 64 21.43 3.65 -14.95
C LEU A 64 22.91 3.47 -15.33
N LYS A 65 23.61 4.52 -15.78
CA LYS A 65 25.05 4.49 -16.09
C LYS A 65 25.92 4.46 -14.83
N VAL A 66 25.53 5.18 -13.77
CA VAL A 66 26.26 5.18 -12.48
C VAL A 66 26.20 3.80 -11.80
N LEU A 67 25.05 3.12 -11.88
CA LEU A 67 24.92 1.73 -11.40
C LEU A 67 25.77 0.74 -12.20
N MET A 68 25.93 0.98 -13.50
CA MET A 68 26.79 0.16 -14.38
C MET A 68 28.29 0.40 -14.14
N PHE A 69 28.68 1.62 -13.73
CA PHE A 69 30.07 2.02 -13.49
C PHE A 69 30.62 1.52 -12.14
N LEU A 70 29.74 1.27 -11.15
CA LEU A 70 30.12 0.74 -9.83
C LEU A 70 30.35 -0.79 -9.79
N GLY A 71 30.34 -1.47 -10.94
CA GLY A 71 30.63 -2.91 -11.02
C GLY A 71 29.60 -3.82 -10.33
N LEU A 72 28.50 -3.24 -9.83
CA LEU A 72 27.39 -3.99 -9.26
C LEU A 72 26.58 -4.59 -10.39
N ARG A 73 26.84 -5.87 -10.66
CA ARG A 73 26.07 -6.72 -11.58
C ARG A 73 24.68 -6.98 -10.97
N LEU A 74 23.86 -5.92 -10.89
CA LEU A 74 22.46 -6.05 -10.50
C LEU A 74 21.74 -6.72 -11.67
N SER A 75 21.47 -8.02 -11.51
CA SER A 75 20.62 -8.75 -12.44
C SER A 75 19.24 -8.08 -12.41
N PHE A 76 18.86 -7.50 -13.55
CA PHE A 76 17.59 -6.83 -13.80
C PHE A 76 16.36 -7.67 -13.34
N SER A 77 16.52 -8.99 -13.28
CA SER A 77 15.54 -9.97 -12.77
C SER A 77 15.23 -9.84 -11.27
N GLY A 78 16.19 -9.41 -10.44
CA GLY A 78 16.00 -9.26 -9.00
C GLY A 78 15.19 -8.02 -8.62
N PHE A 79 15.26 -6.95 -9.43
CA PHE A 79 14.61 -5.67 -9.13
C PHE A 79 13.09 -5.68 -9.41
N LEU A 80 12.62 -6.54 -10.30
CA LEU A 80 11.22 -6.66 -10.69
C LEU A 80 10.45 -7.75 -9.93
N GLY A 81 11.06 -8.39 -8.93
CA GLY A 81 10.44 -9.48 -8.17
C GLY A 81 10.19 -10.76 -8.99
N PHE A 82 10.74 -10.84 -10.20
CA PHE A 82 10.63 -12.03 -11.06
C PHE A 82 11.31 -13.25 -10.43
N GLU A 83 12.32 -13.06 -9.58
CA GLU A 83 13.00 -14.17 -8.89
C GLU A 83 12.09 -14.89 -7.90
N ASP A 84 11.24 -14.16 -7.17
CA ASP A 84 10.27 -14.76 -6.25
C ASP A 84 9.10 -15.40 -7.00
N LEU A 85 8.70 -14.81 -8.14
CA LEU A 85 7.67 -15.39 -9.00
C LEU A 85 8.16 -16.67 -9.67
N LEU A 86 9.41 -16.69 -10.16
CA LEU A 86 10.06 -17.90 -10.69
C LEU A 86 10.23 -18.96 -9.61
N ARG A 87 10.62 -18.59 -8.38
CA ARG A 87 10.76 -19.55 -7.28
C ARG A 87 9.41 -20.18 -6.92
N LYS A 88 8.34 -19.39 -6.96
CA LYS A 88 6.98 -19.85 -6.69
C LYS A 88 6.41 -20.71 -7.82
N GLU A 89 6.69 -20.37 -9.08
CA GLU A 89 6.33 -21.22 -10.22
C GLU A 89 7.15 -22.51 -10.26
N LYS A 90 8.44 -22.46 -9.95
CA LYS A 90 9.30 -23.64 -9.83
C LYS A 90 8.79 -24.60 -8.75
N GLY A 91 8.39 -24.08 -7.58
CA GLY A 91 7.78 -24.90 -6.53
C GLY A 91 6.46 -25.55 -6.95
N LYS A 92 5.63 -24.86 -7.73
CA LYS A 92 4.39 -25.45 -8.30
C LYS A 92 4.70 -26.54 -9.32
N TYR A 93 5.72 -26.34 -10.15
CA TYR A 93 6.15 -27.32 -11.13
C TYR A 93 6.68 -28.60 -10.45
N GLU A 94 7.49 -28.45 -9.40
CA GLU A 94 8.00 -29.57 -8.59
C GLU A 94 6.86 -30.33 -7.90
N GLN A 95 5.88 -29.63 -7.33
CA GLN A 95 4.69 -30.26 -6.75
C GLN A 95 3.87 -31.05 -7.78
N LEU A 96 3.66 -30.47 -8.96
CA LEU A 96 2.92 -31.13 -10.04
C LEU A 96 3.68 -32.34 -10.58
N GLN A 97 5.01 -32.28 -10.61
CA GLN A 97 5.88 -33.40 -10.97
C GLN A 97 5.78 -34.55 -9.95
N ASP A 98 5.75 -34.24 -8.65
CA ASP A 98 5.57 -35.23 -7.58
C ASP A 98 4.16 -35.86 -7.59
N GLU A 99 3.13 -35.08 -7.92
CA GLU A 99 1.77 -35.60 -8.14
C GLU A 99 1.71 -36.52 -9.35
N PHE A 100 2.37 -36.15 -10.45
CA PHE A 100 2.44 -36.96 -11.65
C PHE A 100 3.15 -38.31 -11.41
N GLU A 101 4.29 -38.32 -10.71
CA GLU A 101 4.97 -39.57 -10.36
C GLU A 101 4.14 -40.44 -9.40
N ARG A 102 3.43 -39.83 -8.44
CA ARG A 102 2.47 -40.57 -7.60
C ARG A 102 1.32 -41.17 -8.40
N TYR A 103 0.80 -40.43 -9.37
CA TYR A 103 -0.27 -40.92 -10.26
C TYR A 103 0.23 -42.09 -11.11
N LYS A 104 1.45 -41.99 -11.66
CA LYS A 104 2.10 -43.05 -12.44
C LYS A 104 2.30 -44.33 -11.62
N LEU A 105 2.76 -44.22 -10.38
CA LEU A 105 2.89 -45.37 -9.47
C LEU A 105 1.52 -46.02 -9.16
N LYS A 106 0.48 -45.21 -8.92
CA LYS A 106 -0.89 -45.72 -8.71
C LYS A 106 -1.42 -46.44 -9.95
N ALA A 107 -1.26 -45.85 -11.13
CA ALA A 107 -1.68 -46.48 -12.39
C ALA A 107 -0.94 -47.80 -12.64
N GLN A 108 0.37 -47.83 -12.38
CA GLN A 108 1.17 -49.04 -12.51
C GLN A 108 0.76 -50.14 -11.51
N ALA A 109 0.38 -49.77 -10.28
CA ALA A 109 -0.14 -50.71 -9.29
C ALA A 109 -1.50 -51.31 -9.71
N VAL A 110 -2.39 -50.50 -10.30
CA VAL A 110 -3.68 -50.96 -10.83
C VAL A 110 -3.46 -51.94 -11.99
N LEU A 111 -2.52 -51.66 -12.89
CA LEU A 111 -2.18 -52.56 -14.00
C LEU A 111 -1.53 -53.85 -13.52
N LYS A 112 -0.57 -53.79 -12.58
CA LYS A 112 0.06 -54.98 -11.99
C LYS A 112 -0.93 -55.87 -11.23
N ASN A 113 -1.90 -55.29 -10.52
CA ASN A 113 -2.95 -56.06 -9.85
C ASN A 113 -3.91 -56.73 -10.86
N ARG A 114 -4.01 -56.19 -12.07
CA ARG A 114 -4.78 -56.81 -13.17
C ARG A 114 -4.01 -57.96 -13.81
N ASP A 115 -2.70 -57.82 -13.97
CA ASP A 115 -1.83 -58.87 -14.52
C ASP A 115 -1.76 -60.11 -13.60
N ILE A 116 -1.80 -59.92 -12.27
CA ILE A 116 -1.85 -61.04 -11.30
C ILE A 116 -3.14 -61.87 -11.44
N SER A 117 -4.26 -61.25 -11.82
CA SER A 117 -5.50 -61.98 -12.14
C SER A 117 -5.42 -62.74 -13.47
N THR A 118 -4.46 -62.43 -14.33
CA THR A 118 -4.32 -63.03 -15.67
C THR A 118 -3.27 -64.14 -15.68
N THR A 119 -2.22 -64.04 -14.85
CA THR A 119 -1.16 -65.06 -14.76
C THR A 119 -1.52 -66.33 -13.98
N LEU A 120 -2.70 -66.40 -13.35
CA LEU A 120 -3.21 -67.63 -12.72
C LEU A 120 -4.23 -68.38 -13.60
N LEU A 121 -4.39 -68.00 -14.86
CA LEU A 121 -5.37 -68.60 -15.79
C LEU A 121 -4.77 -69.23 -17.05
N ASP A 122 -3.45 -69.41 -17.14
CA ASP A 122 -2.79 -70.00 -18.32
C ASP A 122 -2.40 -71.48 -18.17
N ASN A 123 -2.96 -72.21 -17.20
CA ASN A 123 -2.82 -73.67 -17.12
C ASN A 123 -4.17 -74.35 -16.82
N ALA A 124 -5.08 -74.33 -17.78
CA ALA A 124 -6.01 -75.43 -18.07
C ALA A 124 -6.84 -75.07 -19.32
N GLY A 125 -6.74 -75.92 -20.34
CA GLY A 125 -7.67 -75.90 -21.45
C GLY A 125 -9.09 -76.25 -21.01
N GLU A 126 -10.01 -75.91 -21.92
CA GLU A 126 -11.44 -76.25 -21.93
C GLU A 126 -12.36 -75.40 -21.05
N ILE A 127 -13.24 -74.70 -21.76
CA ILE A 127 -14.43 -74.03 -21.27
C ILE A 127 -15.50 -75.10 -20.98
N PRO A 128 -15.99 -75.26 -19.73
CA PRO A 128 -17.27 -75.92 -19.50
C PRO A 128 -18.36 -74.86 -19.44
N ARG A 129 -19.34 -75.00 -20.35
CA ARG A 129 -20.60 -74.27 -20.31
C ARG A 129 -21.25 -74.43 -18.94
N ILE A 130 -21.52 -73.31 -18.28
CA ILE A 130 -22.31 -73.25 -17.04
C ILE A 130 -23.77 -73.54 -17.42
N ALA A 131 -24.18 -74.80 -17.28
CA ALA A 131 -25.56 -75.25 -17.39
C ALA A 131 -25.85 -76.31 -16.32
N SER A 132 -25.84 -75.89 -15.06
CA SER A 132 -26.52 -76.57 -13.95
C SER A 132 -26.30 -75.77 -12.66
N LEU A 133 -27.15 -74.76 -12.43
CA LEU A 133 -27.28 -74.14 -11.12
C LEU A 133 -27.98 -75.17 -10.20
N PRO A 134 -27.40 -75.56 -9.05
CA PRO A 134 -28.08 -76.44 -8.12
C PRO A 134 -29.34 -75.74 -7.58
N THR A 135 -30.46 -76.45 -7.58
CA THR A 135 -31.69 -76.06 -6.93
C THR A 135 -31.39 -75.74 -5.46
N VAL A 136 -31.39 -74.46 -5.11
CA VAL A 136 -31.16 -73.96 -3.77
C VAL A 136 -32.27 -74.51 -2.89
N ILE A 137 -31.90 -75.44 -2.02
CA ILE A 137 -32.72 -75.89 -0.90
C ILE A 137 -32.96 -74.64 -0.04
N GLU A 138 -34.22 -74.18 0.01
CA GLU A 138 -34.66 -73.05 0.83
C GLU A 138 -34.39 -73.36 2.30
N CYS A 139 -33.24 -72.90 2.78
CA CYS A 139 -32.91 -72.92 4.19
C CYS A 139 -33.67 -71.77 4.87
N ALA A 140 -34.51 -72.06 5.87
CA ALA A 140 -35.27 -71.04 6.61
C ALA A 140 -34.37 -69.98 7.31
N SER A 141 -33.08 -70.26 7.50
CA SER A 141 -32.10 -69.28 7.99
C SER A 141 -31.67 -68.25 6.93
N CYS A 142 -31.85 -68.54 5.64
CA CYS A 142 -31.51 -67.66 4.52
C CYS A 142 -32.54 -66.54 4.29
N ALA A 143 -33.78 -66.69 4.76
CA ALA A 143 -34.82 -65.66 4.60
C ALA A 143 -34.46 -64.35 5.33
N SER A 144 -33.85 -64.44 6.52
CA SER A 144 -33.34 -63.27 7.26
C SER A 144 -32.17 -62.60 6.54
N THR A 145 -31.25 -63.40 5.97
CA THR A 145 -30.12 -62.84 5.21
C THR A 145 -30.57 -62.19 3.91
N GLU A 146 -31.67 -62.66 3.31
CA GLU A 146 -32.24 -62.05 2.12
C GLU A 146 -32.90 -60.70 2.43
N SER A 147 -33.61 -60.57 3.56
CA SER A 147 -34.15 -59.27 3.99
C SER A 147 -33.04 -58.25 4.27
N ASP A 148 -31.94 -58.68 4.88
CA ASP A 148 -30.78 -57.81 5.16
C ASP A 148 -30.08 -57.39 3.86
N LEU A 149 -29.96 -58.30 2.89
CA LEU A 149 -29.45 -57.98 1.54
C LEU A 149 -30.35 -57.00 0.79
N ARG A 150 -31.67 -57.11 0.91
CA ARG A 150 -32.62 -56.14 0.33
C ARG A 150 -32.50 -54.78 1.01
N HIS A 151 -32.37 -54.75 2.33
CA HIS A 151 -32.19 -53.52 3.10
C HIS A 151 -30.88 -52.82 2.73
N THR A 152 -29.76 -53.56 2.71
CA THR A 152 -28.45 -53.01 2.32
C THR A 152 -28.45 -52.49 0.88
N ARG A 153 -29.06 -53.20 -0.08
CA ARG A 153 -29.26 -52.69 -1.45
C ARG A 153 -30.06 -51.40 -1.50
N SER A 154 -31.12 -51.29 -0.70
CA SER A 154 -31.94 -50.07 -0.59
C SER A 154 -31.15 -48.90 -0.01
N VAL A 155 -30.38 -49.13 1.06
CA VAL A 155 -29.50 -48.12 1.65
C VAL A 155 -28.44 -47.67 0.65
N VAL A 156 -27.81 -48.61 -0.06
CA VAL A 156 -26.84 -48.30 -1.12
C VAL A 156 -27.48 -47.45 -2.21
N ALA A 157 -28.68 -47.78 -2.68
CA ALA A 157 -29.39 -46.98 -3.68
C ALA A 157 -29.68 -45.55 -3.17
N SER A 158 -30.16 -45.41 -1.93
CA SER A 158 -30.42 -44.10 -1.31
C SER A 158 -29.14 -43.27 -1.15
N LEU A 159 -28.01 -43.90 -0.80
CA LEU A 159 -26.72 -43.22 -0.72
C LEU A 159 -26.23 -42.75 -2.08
N HIS A 160 -26.42 -43.54 -3.14
CA HIS A 160 -26.09 -43.13 -4.51
C HIS A 160 -26.94 -41.94 -4.96
N GLU A 161 -28.24 -41.93 -4.68
CA GLU A 161 -29.14 -40.81 -5.00
C GLU A 161 -28.73 -39.53 -4.24
N LYS A 162 -28.40 -39.65 -2.95
CA LYS A 162 -27.90 -38.52 -2.14
C LYS A 162 -26.58 -37.99 -2.68
N LEU A 163 -25.65 -38.87 -3.06
CA LEU A 163 -24.36 -38.48 -3.63
C LEU A 163 -24.56 -37.75 -4.96
N GLN A 164 -25.42 -38.26 -5.84
CA GLN A 164 -25.76 -37.62 -7.12
C GLN A 164 -26.39 -36.24 -6.91
N THR A 165 -27.31 -36.11 -5.94
CA THR A 165 -27.93 -34.81 -5.60
C THR A 165 -26.88 -33.82 -5.11
N MET A 166 -25.99 -34.24 -4.20
CA MET A 166 -24.91 -33.38 -3.70
C MET A 166 -23.93 -32.97 -4.81
N GLU A 167 -23.63 -33.86 -5.76
CA GLU A 167 -22.78 -33.53 -6.91
C GLU A 167 -23.41 -32.45 -7.80
N ILE A 168 -24.72 -32.55 -8.05
CA ILE A 168 -25.48 -31.55 -8.81
C ILE A 168 -25.52 -30.22 -8.06
N ASP A 169 -25.83 -30.24 -6.77
CA ASP A 169 -25.87 -29.03 -5.93
C ASP A 169 -24.51 -28.34 -5.89
N HIS A 170 -23.44 -29.10 -5.68
CA HIS A 170 -22.08 -28.58 -5.70
C HIS A 170 -21.71 -27.98 -7.08
N ALA A 171 -22.08 -28.65 -8.18
CA ALA A 171 -21.85 -28.12 -9.52
C ALA A 171 -22.64 -26.82 -9.79
N ASN A 172 -23.86 -26.71 -9.27
CA ASN A 172 -24.69 -25.51 -9.38
C ASN A 172 -24.13 -24.36 -8.54
N SER A 173 -23.78 -24.60 -7.27
CA SER A 173 -23.15 -23.58 -6.42
C SER A 173 -21.82 -23.11 -7.01
N LYS A 174 -20.99 -24.02 -7.55
CA LYS A 174 -19.75 -23.65 -8.24
C LYS A 174 -20.02 -22.72 -9.42
N ARG A 175 -21.00 -23.03 -10.26
CA ARG A 175 -21.39 -22.20 -11.41
C ARG A 175 -21.86 -20.81 -10.97
N GLU A 176 -22.65 -20.72 -9.89
CA GLU A 176 -23.12 -19.45 -9.33
C GLU A 176 -21.98 -18.57 -8.81
N TYR A 177 -20.99 -19.18 -8.13
CA TYR A 177 -19.80 -18.46 -7.69
C TYR A 177 -18.94 -18.00 -8.88
N GLU A 178 -18.76 -18.84 -9.90
CA GLU A 178 -18.04 -18.47 -11.13
C GLU A 178 -18.72 -17.29 -11.83
N GLU A 179 -20.04 -17.27 -11.92
CA GLU A 179 -20.82 -16.17 -12.49
C GLU A 179 -20.67 -14.88 -11.66
N LYS A 180 -20.80 -14.95 -10.33
CA LYS A 180 -20.57 -13.81 -9.43
C LYS A 180 -19.15 -13.27 -9.55
N CYS A 181 -18.14 -14.14 -9.65
CA CYS A 181 -16.76 -13.74 -9.88
C CYS A 181 -16.60 -13.03 -11.23
N ALA A 182 -17.21 -13.52 -12.30
CA ALA A 182 -17.18 -12.87 -13.61
C ALA A 182 -17.85 -11.50 -13.60
N GLN A 183 -19.01 -11.36 -12.93
CA GLN A 183 -19.70 -10.07 -12.76
C GLN A 183 -18.84 -9.06 -12.00
N LEU A 184 -18.24 -9.46 -10.87
CA LEU A 184 -17.36 -8.57 -10.11
C LEU A 184 -16.11 -8.15 -10.92
N GLN A 185 -15.54 -9.07 -11.69
CA GLN A 185 -14.42 -8.77 -12.59
C GLN A 185 -14.80 -7.75 -13.66
N HIS A 186 -16.00 -7.88 -14.24
CA HIS A 186 -16.54 -6.93 -15.20
C HIS A 186 -16.70 -5.53 -14.59
N THR A 187 -17.36 -5.42 -13.43
CA THR A 187 -17.54 -4.14 -12.73
C THR A 187 -16.21 -3.48 -12.37
N ILE A 188 -15.22 -4.26 -11.95
CA ILE A 188 -13.87 -3.74 -11.67
C ILE A 188 -13.22 -3.20 -12.95
N ALA A 189 -13.37 -3.89 -14.09
CA ALA A 189 -12.84 -3.43 -15.37
C ALA A 189 -13.52 -2.12 -15.81
N GLU A 190 -14.84 -2.02 -15.69
CA GLU A 190 -15.60 -0.79 -16.01
C GLU A 190 -15.20 0.39 -15.11
N MET A 191 -15.04 0.17 -13.81
CA MET A 191 -14.59 1.23 -12.90
C MET A 191 -13.16 1.69 -13.24
N ARG A 192 -12.27 0.76 -13.62
CA ARG A 192 -10.90 1.09 -14.03
C ARG A 192 -10.87 1.94 -15.30
N THR A 193 -11.64 1.56 -16.33
CA THR A 193 -11.71 2.33 -17.58
C THR A 193 -12.36 3.69 -17.37
N SER A 194 -13.41 3.78 -16.54
CA SER A 194 -14.02 5.06 -16.15
C SER A 194 -13.03 5.99 -15.45
N HIS A 195 -12.26 5.46 -14.49
CA HIS A 195 -11.24 6.24 -13.78
C HIS A 195 -10.09 6.68 -14.71
N GLU A 196 -9.64 5.80 -15.61
CA GLU A 196 -8.63 6.14 -16.61
C GLU A 196 -9.11 7.29 -17.50
N ASN A 197 -10.33 7.22 -18.00
CA ASN A 197 -10.95 8.28 -18.80
C ASN A 197 -11.04 9.61 -18.04
N LEU A 198 -11.50 9.59 -16.78
CA LEU A 198 -11.56 10.80 -15.94
C LEU A 198 -10.16 11.42 -15.73
N THR A 199 -9.15 10.57 -15.55
CA THR A 199 -7.78 11.03 -15.35
C THR A 199 -7.23 11.68 -16.63
N VAL A 200 -7.51 11.10 -17.79
CA VAL A 200 -7.13 11.67 -19.10
C VAL A 200 -7.84 13.01 -19.32
N GLU A 201 -9.14 13.08 -19.05
CA GLU A 201 -9.93 14.30 -19.18
C GLU A 201 -9.39 15.43 -18.29
N LEU A 202 -9.10 15.15 -17.02
CA LEU A 202 -8.55 16.14 -16.10
C LEU A 202 -7.16 16.64 -16.56
N ARG A 203 -6.30 15.73 -17.07
CA ARG A 203 -5.00 16.13 -17.65
C ARG A 203 -5.18 17.03 -18.86
N HIS A 204 -6.12 16.70 -19.74
CA HIS A 204 -6.42 17.50 -20.92
C HIS A 204 -6.89 18.91 -20.53
N GLN A 205 -7.82 19.03 -19.58
CA GLN A 205 -8.28 20.33 -19.06
C GLN A 205 -7.14 21.16 -18.45
N MET A 206 -6.24 20.51 -17.70
CA MET A 206 -5.10 21.20 -17.11
C MET A 206 -4.11 21.70 -18.18
N GLN A 207 -3.81 20.87 -19.18
CA GLN A 207 -2.97 21.24 -20.31
C GLN A 207 -3.59 22.37 -21.13
N GLN A 208 -4.90 22.34 -21.34
CA GLN A 208 -5.62 23.42 -22.02
C GLN A 208 -5.48 24.74 -21.27
N ARG A 209 -5.69 24.75 -19.94
CA ARG A 209 -5.51 25.97 -19.12
C ARG A 209 -4.08 26.51 -19.17
N ILE A 210 -3.08 25.63 -19.19
CA ILE A 210 -1.68 26.04 -19.35
C ILE A 210 -1.48 26.71 -20.71
N ALA A 211 -1.96 26.10 -21.79
CA ALA A 211 -1.84 26.65 -23.14
C ALA A 211 -2.55 28.01 -23.28
N GLU A 212 -3.73 28.18 -22.69
CA GLU A 212 -4.45 29.47 -22.67
C GLU A 212 -3.69 30.55 -21.90
N MET A 213 -3.12 30.20 -20.73
CA MET A 213 -2.31 31.12 -19.94
C MET A 213 -1.01 31.51 -20.66
N GLU A 214 -0.32 30.56 -21.29
CA GLU A 214 0.87 30.82 -22.10
C GLU A 214 0.57 31.72 -23.29
N ALA A 215 -0.56 31.49 -23.99
CA ALA A 215 -0.99 32.34 -25.09
C ALA A 215 -1.27 33.78 -24.62
N GLU A 216 -1.91 33.97 -23.46
CA GLU A 216 -2.16 35.32 -22.93
C GLU A 216 -0.87 36.00 -22.45
N MET A 217 0.06 35.27 -21.82
CA MET A 217 1.39 35.80 -21.51
C MET A 217 2.15 36.22 -22.77
N GLN A 218 2.07 35.43 -23.84
CA GLN A 218 2.73 35.77 -25.10
C GLN A 218 2.11 37.02 -25.74
N LYS A 219 0.78 37.17 -25.71
CA LYS A 219 0.11 38.40 -26.15
C LYS A 219 0.55 39.62 -25.34
N GLN A 220 0.67 39.49 -24.03
CA GLN A 220 1.15 40.60 -23.19
C GLN A 220 2.59 40.99 -23.56
N ARG A 221 3.48 40.02 -23.75
CA ARG A 221 4.86 40.26 -24.22
C ARG A 221 4.88 41.01 -25.55
N THR A 222 4.10 40.57 -26.53
CA THR A 222 4.00 41.25 -27.84
C THR A 222 3.52 42.70 -27.68
N ARG A 223 2.43 42.93 -26.92
CA ARG A 223 1.93 44.29 -26.65
C ARG A 223 3.00 45.18 -25.99
N THR A 224 3.77 44.65 -25.05
CA THR A 224 4.87 45.40 -24.42
C THR A 224 5.98 45.73 -25.41
N LEU A 225 6.35 44.78 -26.28
CA LEU A 225 7.33 45.03 -27.34
C LEU A 225 6.85 46.09 -28.33
N ASP A 226 5.57 46.06 -28.72
CA ASP A 226 4.98 47.05 -29.65
C ASP A 226 5.00 48.46 -29.04
N ILE A 227 4.63 48.60 -27.75
CA ILE A 227 4.70 49.89 -27.04
C ILE A 227 6.16 50.38 -26.96
N LEU A 228 7.12 49.49 -26.71
CA LEU A 228 8.53 49.86 -26.67
C LEU A 228 9.03 50.34 -28.05
N ALA A 229 8.60 49.69 -29.13
CA ALA A 229 8.93 50.10 -30.50
C ALA A 229 8.35 51.48 -30.83
N GLU A 230 7.07 51.73 -30.50
CA GLU A 230 6.42 53.04 -30.68
C GLU A 230 7.17 54.13 -29.90
N LYS A 231 7.57 53.86 -28.65
CA LYS A 231 8.36 54.80 -27.84
C LYS A 231 9.75 55.06 -28.42
N GLU A 232 10.37 54.06 -29.04
CA GLU A 232 11.65 54.25 -29.73
C GLU A 232 11.50 55.12 -30.98
N GLU A 233 10.40 54.99 -31.74
CA GLU A 233 10.09 55.84 -32.88
C GLU A 233 9.81 57.29 -32.45
N GLU A 234 9.01 57.50 -31.40
CA GLU A 234 8.79 58.83 -30.80
C GLU A 234 10.12 59.49 -30.41
N LEU A 235 11.02 58.75 -29.74
CA LEU A 235 12.35 59.24 -29.36
C LEU A 235 13.21 59.59 -30.57
N LYS A 236 13.16 58.79 -31.64
CA LYS A 236 13.85 59.09 -32.91
C LYS A 236 13.31 60.37 -33.56
N MET A 237 12.00 60.58 -33.56
CA MET A 237 11.38 61.80 -34.07
C MET A 237 11.81 63.03 -33.25
N ILE A 238 11.75 62.96 -31.91
CA ILE A 238 12.17 64.06 -31.02
C ILE A 238 13.65 64.40 -31.24
N ASN A 239 14.52 63.40 -31.34
CA ASN A 239 15.93 63.61 -31.63
C ASN A 239 16.15 64.30 -32.98
N THR A 240 15.38 63.91 -34.01
CA THR A 240 15.46 64.52 -35.34
C THR A 240 15.04 66.00 -35.30
N VAL A 241 13.96 66.33 -34.59
CA VAL A 241 13.51 67.72 -34.39
C VAL A 241 14.52 68.54 -33.58
N LEU A 242 15.10 67.96 -32.52
CA LEU A 242 16.13 68.64 -31.73
C LEU A 242 17.38 68.94 -32.56
N LEU A 243 17.80 67.99 -33.40
CA LEU A 243 18.94 68.18 -34.30
C LEU A 243 18.65 69.26 -35.35
N SER A 244 17.45 69.30 -35.92
CA SER A 244 17.07 70.33 -36.90
C SER A 244 17.05 71.74 -36.28
N VAL A 245 16.46 71.90 -35.08
CA VAL A 245 16.46 73.18 -34.34
C VAL A 245 17.89 73.62 -33.99
N ARG A 246 18.75 72.69 -33.57
CA ARG A 246 20.16 72.99 -33.29
C ARG A 246 20.91 73.46 -34.53
N SER A 247 20.65 72.81 -35.68
CA SER A 247 21.27 73.19 -36.95
C SER A 247 20.77 74.55 -37.49
N GLN A 248 19.50 74.92 -37.26
CA GLN A 248 18.97 76.25 -37.59
C GLN A 248 19.62 77.36 -36.77
N LYS A 249 19.84 77.15 -35.46
CA LYS A 249 20.53 78.12 -34.60
C LYS A 249 22.00 78.35 -34.97
N LEU A 250 22.64 77.39 -35.63
CA LEU A 250 24.03 77.51 -36.12
C LEU A 250 24.13 78.26 -37.46
N ASN A 251 23.01 78.48 -38.17
CA ASN A 251 22.97 79.17 -39.46
C ASN A 251 22.45 80.62 -39.39
N GLN A 252 22.15 81.15 -38.20
CA GLN A 252 21.95 82.59 -37.97
C GLN A 252 23.26 83.20 -37.47
N ASN A 253 23.95 83.93 -38.35
CA ASN A 253 25.11 84.76 -38.04
C ASN A 253 24.67 86.05 -37.31
N ASP A 254 25.28 86.29 -36.13
CA ASP A 254 25.88 87.56 -35.65
C ASP A 254 25.79 87.69 -34.10
N PRO A 255 26.64 88.52 -33.44
CA PRO A 255 28.11 88.51 -33.38
C PRO A 255 28.62 88.26 -31.94
N MET A 256 29.94 88.05 -31.81
CA MET A 256 30.70 87.87 -30.55
C MET A 256 30.54 89.03 -29.55
N ASP A 257 30.50 88.71 -28.24
CA ASP A 257 31.21 89.44 -27.15
C ASP A 257 31.23 88.66 -25.80
N PRO A 258 32.09 89.02 -24.79
CA PRO A 258 32.99 88.08 -24.10
C PRO A 258 32.62 87.83 -22.59
N PRO A 259 33.44 87.14 -21.77
CA PRO A 259 32.98 86.28 -20.68
C PRO A 259 32.72 87.01 -19.36
N GLN A 260 31.69 86.58 -18.61
CA GLN A 260 31.61 86.83 -17.17
C GLN A 260 31.16 85.60 -16.39
N SER A 261 32.00 85.26 -15.42
CA SER A 261 31.78 84.35 -14.31
C SER A 261 30.58 84.78 -13.46
N ILE A 262 29.64 83.88 -13.18
CA ILE A 262 29.00 83.73 -11.87
C ILE A 262 28.67 82.25 -11.66
N SER A 263 29.14 81.77 -10.52
CA SER A 263 28.90 80.52 -9.82
C SER A 263 27.43 80.22 -9.52
N ALA A 264 26.97 78.98 -9.76
CA ALA A 264 26.06 78.25 -8.86
C ALA A 264 25.87 76.77 -9.29
N THR A 265 26.45 75.87 -8.50
CA THR A 265 25.91 74.58 -8.04
C THR A 265 25.44 73.54 -9.07
N ARG A 266 26.39 72.71 -9.56
CA ARG A 266 26.12 71.39 -10.15
C ARG A 266 26.05 70.32 -9.06
N GLN A 267 24.87 69.75 -8.81
CA GLN A 267 24.76 68.44 -8.16
C GLN A 267 25.05 67.35 -9.19
N HIS A 268 26.15 66.64 -8.98
CA HIS A 268 26.59 65.49 -9.76
C HIS A 268 25.95 64.23 -9.16
N VAL A 269 24.87 63.71 -9.76
CA VAL A 269 24.38 62.36 -9.45
C VAL A 269 25.28 61.36 -10.17
N LYS A 270 26.13 60.67 -9.40
CA LYS A 270 27.01 59.61 -9.87
C LYS A 270 26.18 58.38 -10.25
N VAL A 271 26.15 58.06 -11.54
CA VAL A 271 25.77 56.73 -12.05
C VAL A 271 26.84 55.74 -11.60
N ARG A 272 26.52 54.92 -10.59
CA ARG A 272 27.41 53.86 -10.10
C ARG A 272 27.20 52.60 -10.95
N LYS A 273 28.12 52.41 -11.90
CA LYS A 273 28.35 51.16 -12.63
C LYS A 273 28.98 50.17 -11.63
N THR A 274 28.28 49.10 -11.25
CA THR A 274 28.89 47.97 -10.51
C THR A 274 29.11 46.82 -11.47
N GLY A 275 30.38 46.61 -11.79
CA GLY A 275 30.86 45.49 -12.57
C GLY A 275 30.89 44.19 -11.78
N SER A 276 30.74 43.12 -12.55
CA SER A 276 31.11 41.74 -12.27
C SER A 276 32.43 41.63 -11.51
N ARG A 277 32.47 40.78 -10.47
CA ARG A 277 33.73 40.31 -9.90
C ARG A 277 33.61 38.83 -9.51
N GLU A 278 34.48 38.08 -10.15
CA GLU A 278 34.76 36.66 -10.03
C GLU A 278 35.17 36.28 -8.59
N PHE A 279 34.77 35.09 -8.18
CA PHE A 279 35.23 34.42 -6.95
C PHE A 279 36.50 33.64 -7.24
N PRO A 280 37.53 33.71 -6.36
CA PRO A 280 38.49 32.64 -6.23
C PRO A 280 38.38 31.91 -4.88
N ASP A 281 38.65 30.64 -5.05
CA ASP A 281 38.89 29.51 -4.15
C ASP A 281 39.91 29.75 -3.01
N ARG A 282 39.66 29.16 -1.82
CA ARG A 282 40.62 28.34 -1.00
C ARG A 282 40.24 28.19 0.49
N SER A 283 39.82 26.96 0.83
CA SER A 283 40.31 26.06 1.91
C SER A 283 40.75 26.58 3.31
N SER A 284 39.98 26.16 4.34
CA SER A 284 40.32 25.44 5.63
C SER A 284 41.51 25.87 6.54
N PRO A 285 41.69 25.34 7.80
CA PRO A 285 40.86 24.51 8.71
C PRO A 285 40.86 24.96 10.22
N GLY A 286 40.15 24.23 11.10
CA GLY A 286 40.33 24.19 12.58
C GLY A 286 39.01 24.26 13.34
N ASP A 287 38.34 23.19 13.74
CA ASP A 287 38.61 22.16 14.78
C ASP A 287 38.15 22.54 16.22
N GLU A 288 37.61 21.53 16.91
CA GLU A 288 37.25 21.39 18.33
C GLU A 288 35.86 21.80 18.89
N ARG A 289 35.11 20.73 19.23
CA ARG A 289 34.56 20.34 20.57
C ARG A 289 33.06 20.48 20.90
N ARG A 290 32.43 19.28 20.94
CA ARG A 290 31.72 18.61 22.07
C ARG A 290 30.65 19.36 22.89
N ARG A 291 29.42 18.78 22.90
CA ARG A 291 28.57 18.30 24.05
C ARG A 291 27.09 18.33 23.61
N SER A 292 26.37 17.22 23.42
CA SER A 292 25.77 16.24 24.36
C SER A 292 24.60 16.77 25.22
N CYS A 293 23.43 16.14 25.01
CA CYS A 293 22.19 16.07 25.84
C CYS A 293 21.43 17.40 26.07
N GLY A 294 20.10 17.48 26.13
CA GLY A 294 19.01 16.49 26.15
C GLY A 294 17.76 17.17 26.76
N ARG A 295 16.58 16.79 26.25
CA ARG A 295 15.21 16.93 26.82
C ARG A 295 14.63 18.33 27.11
N HIS A 296 13.33 18.37 26.80
CA HIS A 296 12.26 19.18 27.38
C HIS A 296 12.25 20.68 27.06
N PHE A 297 11.34 21.08 26.16
CA PHE A 297 10.42 22.18 26.44
C PHE A 297 9.09 21.94 25.70
N PHE A 298 8.05 21.64 26.48
CA PHE A 298 6.65 21.85 26.12
C PHE A 298 6.34 23.34 26.28
N ASN A 299 5.49 23.87 25.39
CA ASN A 299 4.67 25.07 25.54
C ASN A 299 5.36 26.39 25.89
N LEU A 300 5.57 27.23 24.87
CA LEU A 300 5.34 28.68 24.90
C LEU A 300 5.46 29.24 23.48
N LEU A 301 4.34 29.37 22.78
CA LEU A 301 4.23 30.27 21.63
C LEU A 301 2.77 30.74 21.46
N ASN A 302 2.37 31.62 22.37
CA ASN A 302 1.34 32.64 22.12
C ASN A 302 1.93 33.93 22.66
N GLY A 303 2.34 34.84 21.78
CA GLY A 303 2.97 36.10 22.15
C GLY A 303 3.98 36.56 21.11
N ALA A 304 3.49 37.14 20.02
CA ALA A 304 4.28 38.04 19.20
C ALA A 304 3.41 39.27 18.92
N GLU A 305 3.35 40.13 19.93
CA GLU A 305 3.02 41.53 19.77
C GLU A 305 4.04 42.18 18.83
N SER A 306 3.52 42.82 17.79
CA SER A 306 3.80 44.22 17.45
C SER A 306 5.12 44.79 18.00
N TYR A 307 6.15 44.91 17.15
CA TYR A 307 7.08 46.03 17.14
C TYR A 307 7.87 46.07 15.82
N SER A 308 7.57 47.04 14.97
CA SER A 308 8.61 47.75 14.20
C SER A 308 8.12 49.17 13.95
N SER A 309 8.65 50.05 14.80
CA SER A 309 8.44 51.49 14.85
C SER A 309 9.48 52.23 14.01
N ILE A 310 9.25 53.54 13.88
CA ILE A 310 10.14 54.63 13.45
C ILE A 310 10.01 55.00 11.97
N VAL A 311 8.94 55.76 11.69
CA VAL A 311 8.95 56.79 10.64
C VAL A 311 9.20 58.11 11.37
N ASP A 312 10.39 58.67 11.13
CA ASP A 312 10.78 60.00 11.60
C ASP A 312 9.91 61.05 10.90
N GLU A 313 9.26 61.86 11.72
CA GLU A 313 8.37 62.94 11.34
C GLU A 313 9.22 64.19 11.04
N LEU A 314 9.44 64.48 9.75
CA LEU A 314 9.93 65.78 9.32
C LEU A 314 8.84 66.50 8.52
N GLN A 315 8.19 67.43 9.22
CA GLN A 315 7.48 68.57 8.66
C GLN A 315 8.42 69.30 7.69
N ILE A 316 8.12 69.24 6.38
CA ILE A 316 8.64 70.19 5.41
C ILE A 316 7.45 70.79 4.65
N ASP A 317 7.46 72.11 4.66
CA ASP A 317 6.48 73.08 4.21
C ASP A 317 5.63 72.71 2.99
N ARG A 318 4.32 72.87 3.22
CA ARG A 318 3.27 72.92 2.22
C ARG A 318 3.14 74.37 1.75
N SER A 319 3.89 74.77 0.72
CA SER A 319 3.61 75.98 -0.09
C SER A 319 4.36 75.97 -1.42
N LEU A 320 3.61 76.25 -2.50
CA LEU A 320 3.98 76.32 -3.93
C LEU A 320 4.07 74.92 -4.57
N THR A 321 3.30 74.54 -5.60
CA THR A 321 2.82 75.33 -6.74
C THR A 321 1.67 74.56 -7.39
N GLN A 322 0.68 75.28 -7.92
CA GLN A 322 -0.38 74.74 -8.79
C GLN A 322 0.23 73.89 -9.91
N ILE A 323 -0.16 72.62 -9.99
CA ILE A 323 0.00 71.79 -11.19
C ILE A 323 -1.40 71.32 -11.61
N PRO A 324 -1.78 71.43 -12.91
CA PRO A 324 -3.14 71.21 -13.35
C PRO A 324 -3.53 69.73 -13.28
N ALA A 325 -4.83 69.50 -13.13
CA ALA A 325 -5.51 68.21 -13.09
C ALA A 325 -4.96 67.15 -14.08
N VAL A 326 -4.21 66.17 -13.55
CA VAL A 326 -3.96 64.85 -14.17
C VAL A 326 -4.23 63.73 -13.14
N SER A 327 -5.03 64.01 -12.11
CA SER A 327 -5.13 63.11 -10.94
C SER A 327 -6.05 61.91 -11.14
N SER A 328 -7.07 61.96 -12.00
CA SER A 328 -8.04 60.86 -12.09
C SER A 328 -7.49 59.57 -12.72
N SER A 329 -6.59 59.68 -13.71
CA SER A 329 -5.98 58.50 -14.35
C SER A 329 -4.93 57.84 -13.46
N THR A 330 -4.18 58.64 -12.70
CA THR A 330 -3.10 58.17 -11.82
C THR A 330 -3.67 57.59 -10.52
N GLU A 331 -4.71 58.22 -9.95
CA GLU A 331 -5.48 57.66 -8.83
C GLU A 331 -6.20 56.37 -9.24
N ALA A 332 -6.78 56.28 -10.44
CA ALA A 332 -7.40 55.04 -10.93
C ALA A 332 -6.37 53.91 -11.13
N LYS A 333 -5.15 54.21 -11.60
CA LYS A 333 -4.05 53.24 -11.70
C LYS A 333 -3.55 52.78 -10.33
N ASN A 334 -3.45 53.69 -9.37
CA ASN A 334 -3.09 53.35 -7.99
C ASN A 334 -4.16 52.49 -7.31
N MET A 335 -5.45 52.77 -7.51
CA MET A 335 -6.53 51.93 -6.98
C MET A 335 -6.51 50.52 -7.57
N PHE A 336 -6.23 50.36 -8.86
CA PHE A 336 -6.12 49.04 -9.48
C PHE A 336 -4.95 48.23 -8.92
N TYR A 337 -3.80 48.88 -8.71
CA TYR A 337 -2.62 48.25 -8.12
C TYR A 337 -2.87 47.82 -6.67
N GLU A 338 -3.48 48.69 -5.85
CA GLU A 338 -3.88 48.34 -4.48
C GLU A 338 -4.90 47.20 -4.46
N GLN A 339 -5.85 47.18 -5.38
CA GLN A 339 -6.83 46.11 -5.49
C GLN A 339 -6.17 44.77 -5.85
N GLU A 340 -5.16 44.77 -6.74
CA GLU A 340 -4.40 43.56 -7.07
C GLU A 340 -3.50 43.10 -5.91
N LEU A 341 -2.91 44.02 -5.16
CA LEU A 341 -2.21 43.68 -3.93
C LEU A 341 -3.14 43.03 -2.91
N ALA A 342 -4.32 43.62 -2.68
CA ALA A 342 -5.30 43.07 -1.75
C ALA A 342 -5.77 41.65 -2.15
N LYS A 343 -5.93 41.39 -3.47
CA LYS A 343 -6.21 40.03 -3.96
C LYS A 343 -5.06 39.07 -3.71
N LYS A 344 -3.82 39.50 -3.95
CA LYS A 344 -2.62 38.69 -3.68
C LYS A 344 -2.47 38.39 -2.20
N ASP A 345 -2.67 39.37 -1.32
CA ASP A 345 -2.60 39.19 0.13
C ASP A 345 -3.69 38.25 0.64
N LYS A 346 -4.91 38.36 0.08
CA LYS A 346 -6.00 37.42 0.35
C LYS A 346 -5.62 35.99 -0.04
N LEU A 347 -5.09 35.79 -1.26
CA LEU A 347 -4.64 34.48 -1.72
C LEU A 347 -3.51 33.92 -0.86
N VAL A 348 -2.53 34.75 -0.47
CA VAL A 348 -1.45 34.34 0.44
C VAL A 348 -2.02 33.93 1.79
N SER A 349 -3.00 34.66 2.32
CA SER A 349 -3.69 34.30 3.56
C SER A 349 -4.44 32.97 3.44
N GLU A 350 -5.18 32.77 2.35
CA GLU A 350 -5.91 31.53 2.07
C GLU A 350 -4.95 30.33 1.94
N LEU A 351 -3.83 30.50 1.23
CA LEU A 351 -2.80 29.48 1.08
C LEU A 351 -2.14 29.13 2.43
N ARG A 352 -1.89 30.12 3.29
CA ARG A 352 -1.36 29.88 4.65
C ARG A 352 -2.34 29.08 5.50
N THR A 353 -3.63 29.44 5.46
CA THR A 353 -4.68 28.69 6.18
C THR A 353 -4.81 27.26 5.65
N ALA A 354 -4.79 27.08 4.33
CA ALA A 354 -4.83 25.77 3.70
C ALA A 354 -3.62 24.91 4.08
N ALA A 355 -2.42 25.50 4.13
CA ALA A 355 -1.21 24.81 4.57
C ALA A 355 -1.30 24.36 6.04
N GLN A 356 -1.81 25.22 6.93
CA GLN A 356 -2.00 24.88 8.35
C GLN A 356 -3.02 23.74 8.53
N VAL A 357 -4.14 23.79 7.80
CA VAL A 357 -5.16 22.72 7.84
C VAL A 357 -4.58 21.41 7.30
N ALA A 358 -3.83 21.45 6.21
CA ALA A 358 -3.18 20.27 5.65
C ALA A 358 -2.14 19.67 6.63
N GLU A 359 -1.36 20.50 7.32
CA GLU A 359 -0.40 20.06 8.32
C GLU A 359 -1.11 19.42 9.53
N PHE A 360 -2.20 20.02 10.00
CA PHE A 360 -3.02 19.45 11.08
C PHE A 360 -3.57 18.07 10.70
N ASN A 361 -4.19 17.95 9.52
CA ASN A 361 -4.74 16.69 9.03
C ASN A 361 -3.65 15.61 8.86
N ALA A 362 -2.44 16.00 8.44
CA ALA A 362 -1.31 15.09 8.32
C ALA A 362 -0.88 14.53 9.69
N ARG A 363 -0.80 15.39 10.71
CA ARG A 363 -0.48 14.98 12.09
C ARG A 363 -1.56 14.06 12.68
N GLU A 364 -2.83 14.39 12.45
CA GLU A 364 -3.97 13.56 12.89
C GLU A 364 -3.94 12.17 12.24
N THR A 365 -3.72 12.12 10.93
CA THR A 365 -3.60 10.86 10.17
C THR A 365 -2.43 10.02 10.69
N GLN A 366 -1.28 10.66 10.97
CA GLN A 366 -0.11 9.98 11.53
C GLN A 366 -0.39 9.40 12.92
N GLN A 367 -1.09 10.14 13.78
CA GLN A 367 -1.48 9.69 15.12
C GLN A 367 -2.48 8.51 15.05
N ALA A 368 -3.46 8.58 14.15
CA ALA A 368 -4.41 7.49 13.91
C ALA A 368 -3.70 6.22 13.42
N SER A 369 -2.74 6.35 12.50
CA SER A 369 -1.92 5.23 12.02
C SER A 369 -1.12 4.58 13.16
N LEU A 370 -0.42 5.39 13.96
CA LEU A 370 0.37 4.88 15.10
C LEU A 370 -0.50 4.10 16.09
N THR A 371 -1.69 4.61 16.40
CA THR A 371 -2.63 3.95 17.31
C THR A 371 -3.07 2.60 16.75
N LYS A 372 -3.37 2.53 15.44
CA LYS A 372 -3.72 1.28 14.76
C LYS A 372 -2.56 0.27 14.82
N ASP A 373 -1.33 0.72 14.58
CA ASP A 373 -0.13 -0.12 14.62
C ASP A 373 0.13 -0.70 16.02
N LEU A 374 -0.07 0.09 17.06
CA LEU A 374 0.04 -0.39 18.45
C LEU A 374 -0.99 -1.48 18.76
N LEU A 375 -2.24 -1.31 18.32
CA LEU A 375 -3.29 -2.31 18.50
C LEU A 375 -3.00 -3.60 17.72
N HIS A 376 -2.51 -3.47 16.49
CA HIS A 376 -2.08 -4.63 15.70
C HIS A 376 -0.92 -5.37 16.36
N HIS A 377 0.07 -4.63 16.88
CA HIS A 377 1.19 -5.22 17.59
C HIS A 377 0.73 -6.02 18.82
N GLU A 378 -0.18 -5.46 19.62
CA GLU A 378 -0.78 -6.16 20.76
C GLU A 378 -1.50 -7.45 20.34
N MET A 379 -2.27 -7.40 19.25
CA MET A 379 -2.96 -8.58 18.71
C MET A 379 -1.96 -9.65 18.22
N VAL A 380 -0.89 -9.23 17.52
CA VAL A 380 0.16 -10.13 17.04
C VAL A 380 0.85 -10.82 18.22
N GLU A 381 1.15 -10.11 19.30
CA GLU A 381 1.74 -10.71 20.50
C GLU A 381 0.79 -11.72 21.15
N LYS A 382 -0.51 -11.42 21.27
CA LYS A 382 -1.52 -12.38 21.77
C LYS A 382 -1.58 -13.65 20.92
N LEU A 383 -1.60 -13.51 19.60
CA LEU A 383 -1.62 -14.66 18.68
C LEU A 383 -0.32 -15.46 18.74
N ARG A 384 0.84 -14.80 18.89
CA ARG A 384 2.13 -15.48 19.09
C ARG A 384 2.15 -16.30 20.38
N GLU A 385 1.62 -15.77 21.47
CA GLU A 385 1.48 -16.49 22.73
C GLU A 385 0.56 -17.71 22.58
N GLU A 386 -0.57 -17.57 21.89
CA GLU A 386 -1.50 -18.67 21.63
C GLU A 386 -0.87 -19.77 20.76
N ILE A 387 -0.17 -19.39 19.67
CA ILE A 387 0.58 -20.34 18.84
C ILE A 387 1.58 -21.10 19.70
N LYS A 388 2.37 -20.41 20.52
CA LYS A 388 3.34 -21.04 21.41
C LYS A 388 2.69 -22.02 22.40
N LEU A 389 1.51 -21.68 22.93
CA LEU A 389 0.73 -22.58 23.79
C LEU A 389 0.23 -23.82 23.03
N LEU A 390 -0.26 -23.64 21.80
CA LEU A 390 -0.73 -24.73 20.95
C LEU A 390 0.41 -25.63 20.49
N GLU A 391 1.56 -25.07 20.13
CA GLU A 391 2.79 -25.80 19.81
C GLU A 391 3.22 -26.64 21.01
N GLY A 392 3.26 -26.07 22.22
CA GLY A 392 3.57 -26.82 23.44
C GLY A 392 2.59 -27.96 23.73
N LYS A 393 1.29 -27.79 23.41
CA LYS A 393 0.30 -28.87 23.47
C LYS A 393 0.54 -29.92 22.39
N LEU A 394 0.85 -29.50 21.16
CA LEU A 394 1.10 -30.40 20.04
C LEU A 394 2.34 -31.25 20.29
N GLU A 395 3.47 -30.67 20.75
CA GLU A 395 4.67 -31.40 21.14
C GLU A 395 4.37 -32.45 22.21
N PHE A 396 3.50 -32.13 23.16
CA PHE A 396 3.04 -33.10 24.16
C PHE A 396 2.28 -34.28 23.55
N TYR A 397 1.42 -34.04 22.56
CA TYR A 397 0.63 -35.08 21.89
C TYR A 397 1.39 -35.84 20.80
N SER A 398 2.38 -35.22 20.15
CA SER A 398 3.13 -35.78 19.01
C SER A 398 4.42 -36.50 19.40
N GLY A 399 4.80 -36.46 20.68
CA GLY A 399 5.82 -37.36 21.23
C GLY A 399 5.33 -38.81 21.21
N ASP A 400 5.57 -39.51 20.10
CA ASP A 400 5.15 -40.90 19.86
C ASP A 400 5.63 -41.83 21.00
N ALA A 401 6.83 -41.55 21.53
CA ALA A 401 7.41 -42.25 22.68
C ALA A 401 6.59 -42.10 23.97
N ASN A 402 5.95 -40.95 24.21
CA ASN A 402 5.13 -40.74 25.41
C ASN A 402 3.82 -41.50 25.32
N MET A 403 3.18 -41.53 24.13
CA MET A 403 1.93 -42.27 23.92
C MET A 403 2.13 -43.78 23.85
N GLU A 404 3.23 -44.24 23.25
CA GLU A 404 3.62 -45.65 23.25
C GLU A 404 3.98 -46.13 24.67
N TYR A 405 4.73 -45.32 25.42
CA TYR A 405 5.02 -45.60 26.83
C TYR A 405 3.73 -45.62 27.67
N LEU A 406 2.82 -44.66 27.48
CA LEU A 406 1.54 -44.62 28.19
C LEU A 406 0.69 -45.84 27.84
N ARG A 407 0.67 -46.26 26.57
CA ARG A 407 0.00 -47.48 26.09
C ARG A 407 0.57 -48.72 26.77
N ASN A 408 1.90 -48.86 26.79
CA ASN A 408 2.58 -50.01 27.41
C ASN A 408 2.32 -50.08 28.92
N ILE A 409 2.37 -48.94 29.60
CA ILE A 409 2.06 -48.85 31.03
C ILE A 409 0.58 -49.10 31.32
N PHE A 410 -0.33 -48.64 30.46
CA PHE A 410 -1.76 -48.90 30.59
C PHE A 410 -2.06 -50.40 30.46
N ILE A 411 -1.42 -51.08 29.50
CA ILE A 411 -1.49 -52.54 29.37
C ILE A 411 -0.95 -53.21 30.66
N GLN A 412 0.16 -52.72 31.21
CA GLN A 412 0.73 -53.24 32.45
C GLN A 412 -0.20 -53.02 33.66
N LEU A 413 -0.92 -51.90 33.71
CA LEU A 413 -1.91 -51.61 34.76
C LEU A 413 -3.07 -52.62 34.74
N LEU A 414 -3.55 -53.00 33.54
CA LEU A 414 -4.64 -53.97 33.38
C LEU A 414 -4.26 -55.37 33.86
N HIS A 415 -3.00 -55.76 33.71
CA HIS A 415 -2.48 -57.08 34.10
C HIS A 415 -1.86 -57.10 35.51
N CYS A 416 -1.73 -55.95 36.18
CA CYS A 416 -1.18 -55.89 37.52
C CYS A 416 -2.25 -56.32 38.54
N GLU A 417 -1.98 -57.34 39.36
CA GLU A 417 -2.93 -57.82 40.37
C GLU A 417 -2.70 -57.20 41.75
N SER A 418 -1.51 -56.64 42.00
CA SER A 418 -1.14 -56.05 43.29
C SER A 418 -1.62 -54.60 43.42
N SER A 419 -2.25 -54.28 44.56
CA SER A 419 -2.74 -52.91 44.85
C SER A 419 -1.60 -51.88 44.86
N SER A 420 -0.45 -52.23 45.43
CA SER A 420 0.75 -51.39 45.45
C SER A 420 1.33 -51.16 44.05
N GLY A 421 1.36 -52.20 43.20
CA GLY A 421 1.82 -52.09 41.81
C GLY A 421 0.92 -51.19 40.97
N LYS A 422 -0.41 -51.33 41.08
CA LYS A 422 -1.38 -50.43 40.43
C LYS A 422 -1.17 -48.97 40.83
N LYS A 423 -0.92 -48.71 42.11
CA LYS A 423 -0.68 -47.34 42.62
C LYS A 423 0.60 -46.72 42.06
N HIS A 424 1.69 -47.49 41.98
CA HIS A 424 2.94 -47.02 41.37
C HIS A 424 2.78 -46.75 39.88
N ILE A 425 2.07 -47.63 39.16
CA ILE A 425 1.76 -47.45 37.75
C ILE A 425 0.89 -46.19 37.52
N LEU A 426 -0.13 -45.97 38.35
CA LEU A 426 -0.97 -44.76 38.26
C LEU A 426 -0.18 -43.47 38.54
N LYS A 427 0.82 -43.50 39.43
CA LYS A 427 1.73 -42.37 39.64
C LYS A 427 2.63 -42.10 38.43
N ALA A 428 3.11 -43.15 37.77
CA ALA A 428 3.88 -43.01 36.53
C ALA A 428 3.02 -42.39 35.42
N ILE A 429 1.78 -42.86 35.23
CA ILE A 429 0.80 -42.28 34.30
C ILE A 429 0.54 -40.81 34.65
N ALA A 430 0.32 -40.49 35.93
CA ALA A 430 0.08 -39.12 36.40
C ALA A 430 1.25 -38.17 36.08
N THR A 431 2.48 -38.69 36.15
CA THR A 431 3.70 -37.93 35.86
C THR A 431 3.84 -37.65 34.36
N VAL A 432 3.59 -38.66 33.51
CA VAL A 432 3.62 -38.50 32.04
C VAL A 432 2.52 -37.56 31.55
N LEU A 433 1.33 -37.65 32.15
CA LEU A 433 0.20 -36.77 31.83
C LEU A 433 0.26 -35.39 32.50
N LYS A 434 1.30 -35.11 33.29
CA LYS A 434 1.50 -33.85 34.04
C LYS A 434 0.25 -33.46 34.86
N LEU A 435 -0.36 -34.43 35.54
CA LEU A 435 -1.52 -34.18 36.40
C LEU A 435 -1.16 -33.21 37.54
N SER A 436 -2.13 -32.41 37.96
CA SER A 436 -1.97 -31.46 39.06
C SER A 436 -1.72 -32.16 40.40
N GLN A 437 -1.14 -31.43 41.36
CA GLN A 437 -0.92 -31.94 42.72
C GLN A 437 -2.22 -32.34 43.45
N ASN A 438 -3.37 -31.82 43.03
CA ASN A 438 -4.67 -32.22 43.57
C ASN A 438 -5.10 -33.60 43.05
N GLU A 439 -4.90 -33.86 41.77
CA GLU A 439 -5.25 -35.14 41.14
C GLU A 439 -4.33 -36.28 41.61
N ILE A 440 -3.03 -36.01 41.79
CA ILE A 440 -2.07 -36.97 42.35
C ILE A 440 -2.47 -37.37 43.78
N ARG A 441 -2.97 -36.42 44.58
CA ARG A 441 -3.48 -36.68 45.95
C ARG A 441 -4.69 -37.62 45.98
N HIS A 442 -5.51 -37.67 44.91
CA HIS A 442 -6.63 -38.61 44.81
C HIS A 442 -6.15 -40.04 44.51
N ILE A 443 -5.11 -40.19 43.69
CA ILE A 443 -4.46 -41.49 43.42
C ILE A 443 -3.80 -42.02 44.69
N ASP A 444 -3.26 -41.14 45.54
CA ASP A 444 -2.63 -41.51 46.80
C ASP A 444 -3.60 -41.95 47.91
N LYS A 445 -4.90 -41.63 47.78
CA LYS A 445 -5.95 -42.01 48.74
C LYS A 445 -6.64 -43.33 48.40
N ARG A 446 -6.46 -43.84 47.19
CA ARG A 446 -6.78 -45.23 46.81
C ARG A 446 -5.61 -46.15 47.11
#